data_AF-A0A6L4Z5K5-F1
#
_entry.id   AF-A0A6L4Z5K5-F1
#
_cell.length_a   1.000
_cell.length_b   1.000
_cell.length_c   1.000
_cell.angle_alpha   90.00
_cell.angle_beta   90.00
_cell.angle_gamma   90.00
#
_symmetry.space_group_name_H-M   'P 1'
#
loop_
_entity.id
_entity.type
_entity.pdbx_description
1 polymer ?
#
loop_
_entity_poly.entity_id
_entity_poly.type
_entity_poly.pdbx_seq_one_letter_code
_entity_poly.pdbx_strand_id
1 'polypeptide(L)'
;TTHKPEIKIPSLPVPPTINVQPELIAKQDNTIPLGLPTGVPGPPSDGNGDGGGIGNGKGGGVGNGKGNGLGDGVGGNRGGGLREIGGGEIYTPSMGIRNPIVTYKQKPLYTEDARRDKIQGQVVLSAVLRRDGTITDVKVVRGLGYGLDEEAIKAAIKIQFIPGKKNGESINMKVRLEFVFQLL
;
A
#
# COMPACT_ATOMS: atom_id res chain seq x y z
N THR A 1 66.35 2.58 -1.62
CA THR A 1 65.60 1.88 -0.55
C THR A 1 64.80 2.92 0.21
N THR A 2 63.49 3.01 -0.04
CA THR A 2 62.61 4.05 0.48
C THR A 2 62.20 3.72 1.92
N HIS A 3 62.74 4.43 2.91
CA HIS A 3 62.33 4.27 4.30
C HIS A 3 61.10 5.14 4.57
N LYS A 4 59.94 4.51 4.76
CA LYS A 4 58.69 5.19 5.12
C LYS A 4 58.82 5.65 6.58
N PRO A 5 58.62 6.95 6.90
CA PRO A 5 58.69 7.40 8.29
C PRO A 5 57.46 6.86 9.05
N GLU A 6 57.73 6.13 10.14
CA GLU A 6 56.70 5.58 11.02
C GLU A 6 56.40 6.60 12.13
N ILE A 7 55.23 7.24 12.05
CA ILE A 7 54.79 8.24 13.03
C ILE A 7 54.16 7.50 14.21
N LYS A 8 54.89 7.40 15.33
CA LYS A 8 54.31 6.95 16.61
C LYS A 8 53.49 8.08 17.23
N ILE A 9 52.18 7.93 17.22
CA ILE A 9 51.26 8.82 17.93
C ILE A 9 51.42 8.53 19.43
N PRO A 10 51.86 9.48 20.27
CA PRO A 10 51.85 9.25 21.71
C PRO A 10 50.40 9.26 22.18
N SER A 11 49.86 8.10 22.56
CA SER A 11 48.63 8.07 23.36
C SER A 11 49.02 7.95 24.82
N LEU A 12 48.67 8.98 25.59
CA LEU A 12 48.58 8.85 27.03
C LEU A 12 47.27 8.10 27.31
N PRO A 13 47.28 6.88 27.85
CA PRO A 13 46.05 6.23 28.28
C PRO A 13 45.53 7.03 29.47
N VAL A 14 44.60 7.95 29.22
CA VAL A 14 43.81 8.57 30.28
C VAL A 14 42.68 7.59 30.58
N PRO A 15 42.66 6.92 31.74
CA PRO A 15 41.50 6.12 32.09
C PRO A 15 40.28 7.06 32.15
N PRO A 16 39.14 6.70 31.54
CA PRO A 16 37.93 7.48 31.67
C PRO A 16 37.48 7.44 33.14
N THR A 17 37.80 8.46 33.92
CA THR A 17 37.30 8.60 35.29
C THR A 17 36.14 9.58 35.28
N ILE A 18 35.00 9.15 34.73
CA ILE A 18 33.73 9.65 35.25
C ILE A 18 33.34 8.67 36.35
N ASN A 19 33.81 8.93 37.56
CA ASN A 19 33.29 8.27 38.75
C ASN A 19 31.88 8.83 39.00
N VAL A 20 30.88 8.32 38.28
CA VAL A 20 29.50 8.47 38.72
C VAL A 20 29.41 7.69 40.01
N GLN A 21 29.26 8.40 41.14
CA GLN A 21 28.98 7.74 42.40
C GLN A 21 27.73 6.87 42.17
N PRO A 22 27.79 5.55 42.37
CA PRO A 22 26.66 4.66 42.05
C PRO A 22 25.35 5.06 42.73
N GLU A 23 25.45 5.82 43.82
CA GLU A 23 24.36 6.38 44.61
C GLU A 23 23.61 7.54 43.91
N LEU A 24 24.23 8.23 42.94
CA LEU A 24 23.59 9.28 42.15
C LEU A 24 22.80 8.75 40.95
N ILE A 25 22.90 7.44 40.66
CA ILE A 25 21.95 6.79 39.76
C ILE A 25 20.66 6.66 40.57
N ALA A 26 19.73 7.60 40.36
CA ALA A 26 18.42 7.53 40.97
C ALA A 26 17.81 6.16 40.66
N LYS A 27 17.74 5.29 41.68
CA LYS A 27 17.05 4.01 41.56
C LYS A 27 15.59 4.36 41.34
N GLN A 28 15.10 4.04 40.14
CA GLN A 28 13.68 4.16 39.84
C GLN A 28 12.94 3.30 40.86
N ASP A 29 12.18 3.96 41.73
CA ASP A 29 11.40 3.28 42.74
C ASP A 29 10.19 2.65 42.05
N ASN A 30 10.35 1.38 41.69
CA ASN A 30 9.34 0.59 41.01
C ASN A 30 8.13 0.29 41.92
N THR A 31 8.13 0.74 43.18
CA THR A 31 6.96 0.69 44.06
C THR A 31 5.99 1.85 43.83
N ILE A 32 6.42 2.89 43.12
CA ILE A 32 5.54 4.01 42.75
C ILE A 32 4.65 3.53 41.61
N PRO A 33 3.31 3.51 41.77
CA PRO A 33 2.42 3.23 40.66
C PRO A 33 2.57 4.34 39.62
N LEU A 34 3.16 4.04 38.47
CA LEU A 34 3.28 4.99 37.35
C LEU A 34 1.92 5.29 36.66
N GLY A 35 0.82 4.75 37.18
CA GLY A 35 -0.54 5.02 36.75
C GLY A 35 -1.30 5.89 37.76
N LEU A 36 -2.48 6.36 37.36
CA LEU A 36 -3.38 7.02 38.31
C LEU A 36 -3.69 6.05 39.48
N PRO A 37 -3.73 6.53 40.73
CA PRO A 37 -4.02 5.68 41.90
C PRO A 37 -5.42 5.05 41.84
N THR A 38 -6.33 5.63 41.04
CA THR A 38 -7.68 5.12 40.76
C THR A 38 -7.78 4.38 39.42
N GLY A 39 -6.66 4.16 38.73
CA GLY A 39 -6.63 3.44 37.46
C GLY A 39 -6.98 1.98 37.71
N VAL A 40 -7.97 1.47 36.99
CA VAL A 40 -8.29 0.04 37.01
C VAL A 40 -7.18 -0.69 36.26
N PRO A 41 -6.44 -1.63 36.90
CA PRO A 41 -5.46 -2.44 36.19
C PRO A 41 -6.21 -3.27 35.13
N GLY A 42 -5.94 -2.98 33.87
CA GLY A 42 -6.50 -3.68 32.73
C GLY A 42 -5.39 -4.15 31.79
N PRO A 43 -5.68 -5.11 30.89
CA PRO A 43 -4.78 -5.41 29.79
C PRO A 43 -4.49 -4.12 29.00
N PRO A 44 -3.29 -3.98 28.41
CA PRO A 44 -2.99 -2.86 27.49
C PRO A 44 -4.13 -2.66 26.49
N SER A 45 -4.47 -1.42 26.17
CA SER A 45 -5.51 -1.13 25.18
C SER A 45 -5.06 -1.64 23.81
N ASP A 46 -5.84 -2.56 23.23
CA ASP A 46 -5.62 -3.07 21.86
C ASP A 46 -6.30 -2.17 20.80
N GLY A 47 -6.87 -1.02 21.19
CA GLY A 47 -7.67 -0.15 20.32
C GLY A 47 -9.18 -0.51 20.32
N ASN A 48 -9.98 0.15 19.48
CA ASN A 48 -11.44 -0.05 19.42
C ASN A 48 -11.86 -1.33 18.64
N GLY A 49 -10.91 -2.13 18.17
CA GLY A 49 -11.14 -3.35 17.40
C GLY A 49 -11.49 -4.59 18.25
N ASP A 50 -11.86 -5.68 17.58
CA ASP A 50 -12.17 -6.98 18.21
C ASP A 50 -11.02 -7.98 17.97
N GLY A 51 -10.59 -8.78 18.96
CA GLY A 51 -9.67 -9.91 18.73
C GLY A 51 -8.19 -9.71 19.06
N GLY A 52 -7.86 -8.71 19.88
CA GLY A 52 -6.54 -8.58 20.55
C GLY A 52 -5.41 -8.03 19.68
N GLY A 53 -5.73 -7.30 18.61
CA GLY A 53 -4.76 -6.67 17.71
C GLY A 53 -4.85 -5.14 17.75
N ILE A 54 -3.73 -4.45 17.55
CA ILE A 54 -3.61 -2.98 17.71
C ILE A 54 -4.34 -2.24 16.58
N GLY A 55 -5.50 -1.62 16.86
CA GLY A 55 -6.23 -0.76 15.92
C GLY A 55 -7.75 -0.87 16.03
N ASN A 56 -8.48 -0.48 14.97
CA ASN A 56 -9.95 -0.57 14.92
C ASN A 56 -10.45 -1.80 14.13
N GLY A 57 -9.55 -2.76 13.86
CA GLY A 57 -9.81 -3.95 13.03
C GLY A 57 -10.50 -5.11 13.77
N LYS A 58 -10.62 -6.27 13.10
CA LYS A 58 -11.13 -7.52 13.69
C LYS A 58 -10.13 -8.68 13.51
N GLY A 59 -9.50 -9.16 14.57
CA GLY A 59 -8.48 -10.22 14.58
C GLY A 59 -7.22 -9.79 15.33
N GLY A 60 -6.19 -10.64 15.37
CA GLY A 60 -4.93 -10.35 16.09
C GLY A 60 -3.93 -9.48 15.33
N GLY A 61 -4.39 -8.72 14.33
CA GLY A 61 -3.55 -7.90 13.44
C GLY A 61 -3.40 -6.45 13.91
N VAL A 62 -2.53 -5.68 13.26
CA VAL A 62 -2.33 -4.25 13.54
C VAL A 62 -2.93 -3.42 12.41
N GLY A 63 -3.99 -2.64 12.65
CA GLY A 63 -4.65 -1.79 11.63
C GLY A 63 -6.19 -1.82 11.69
N ASN A 64 -6.88 -1.27 10.66
CA ASN A 64 -8.35 -1.28 10.59
C ASN A 64 -8.91 -2.50 9.81
N GLY A 65 -8.07 -3.51 9.53
CA GLY A 65 -8.43 -4.69 8.76
C GLY A 65 -9.07 -5.84 9.55
N LYS A 66 -9.51 -6.90 8.87
CA LYS A 66 -10.03 -8.15 9.45
C LYS A 66 -9.05 -9.31 9.27
N GLY A 67 -8.19 -9.61 10.25
CA GLY A 67 -7.31 -10.79 10.23
C GLY A 67 -6.00 -10.58 11.00
N ASN A 68 -5.10 -11.55 10.96
CA ASN A 68 -3.84 -11.55 11.72
C ASN A 68 -2.69 -10.80 10.97
N GLY A 69 -3.03 -9.73 10.24
CA GLY A 69 -2.12 -9.00 9.36
C GLY A 69 -1.67 -7.63 9.89
N LEU A 70 -0.78 -6.95 9.16
CA LEU A 70 -0.34 -5.59 9.41
C LEU A 70 -0.88 -4.66 8.31
N GLY A 71 -1.80 -3.76 8.66
CA GLY A 71 -2.45 -2.76 7.81
C GLY A 71 -3.95 -3.02 7.55
N ASP A 72 -4.56 -2.15 6.75
CA ASP A 72 -5.97 -2.27 6.34
C ASP A 72 -6.12 -3.41 5.31
N GLY A 73 -6.99 -4.40 5.57
CA GLY A 73 -7.18 -5.55 4.68
C GLY A 73 -7.97 -6.69 5.33
N VAL A 74 -8.05 -7.87 4.68
CA VAL A 74 -8.67 -9.09 5.26
C VAL A 74 -7.67 -10.26 5.19
N GLY A 75 -7.51 -11.05 6.25
CA GLY A 75 -6.63 -12.23 6.32
C GLY A 75 -5.28 -12.01 7.02
N GLY A 76 -4.38 -12.98 6.92
CA GLY A 76 -3.05 -12.99 7.56
C GLY A 76 -1.95 -12.37 6.68
N ASN A 77 -2.04 -11.06 6.41
CA ASN A 77 -1.13 -10.39 5.47
C ASN A 77 -0.06 -9.60 6.24
N ARG A 78 1.22 -9.94 6.08
CA ARG A 78 2.33 -9.11 6.56
C ARG A 78 2.54 -8.02 5.51
N GLY A 79 2.11 -6.78 5.78
CA GLY A 79 2.20 -5.66 4.84
C GLY A 79 3.52 -5.66 4.05
N GLY A 80 3.42 -5.85 2.73
CA GLY A 80 4.60 -6.08 1.87
C GLY A 80 4.31 -6.25 0.37
N GLY A 81 3.12 -5.90 -0.12
CA GLY A 81 2.87 -5.64 -1.54
C GLY A 81 3.04 -4.13 -1.83
N LEU A 82 3.20 -3.75 -3.10
CA LEU A 82 3.16 -2.32 -3.48
C LEU A 82 1.92 -1.68 -2.83
N ARG A 83 2.18 -0.58 -2.10
CA ARG A 83 1.20 0.17 -1.30
C ARG A 83 -0.07 0.41 -2.11
N GLU A 84 -1.21 0.19 -1.46
CA GLU A 84 -2.59 0.37 -1.95
C GLU A 84 -3.29 -0.92 -2.43
N ILE A 85 -4.37 -1.23 -1.70
CA ILE A 85 -5.55 -2.03 -2.11
C ILE A 85 -5.55 -3.50 -1.68
N GLY A 86 -6.03 -3.72 -0.45
CA GLY A 86 -6.75 -4.91 0.02
C GLY A 86 -6.51 -6.26 -0.68
N GLY A 87 -5.60 -7.05 -0.12
CA GLY A 87 -5.82 -8.47 0.17
C GLY A 87 -5.90 -9.46 -1.00
N GLY A 88 -4.93 -9.46 -1.92
CA GLY A 88 -4.68 -10.59 -2.82
C GLY A 88 -3.45 -10.35 -3.72
N GLU A 89 -2.78 -11.42 -4.15
CA GLU A 89 -1.72 -11.32 -5.16
C GLU A 89 -2.27 -10.67 -6.44
N ILE A 90 -1.61 -9.61 -6.91
CA ILE A 90 -1.90 -9.01 -8.21
C ILE A 90 -1.06 -9.74 -9.24
N TYR A 91 -1.73 -10.44 -10.14
CA TYR A 91 -1.06 -11.18 -11.20
C TYR A 91 -0.85 -10.29 -12.43
N THR A 92 0.22 -10.61 -13.15
CA THR A 92 0.48 -10.16 -14.52
C THR A 92 0.27 -11.32 -15.49
N PRO A 93 0.07 -11.06 -16.79
CA PRO A 93 -0.03 -12.13 -17.78
C PRO A 93 1.20 -13.05 -17.70
N SER A 94 0.98 -14.36 -17.53
CA SER A 94 2.04 -15.37 -17.43
C SER A 94 1.49 -16.76 -17.78
N MET A 95 2.39 -17.72 -18.00
CA MET A 95 2.03 -19.10 -18.35
C MET A 95 1.18 -19.75 -17.23
N GLY A 96 0.08 -20.42 -17.59
CA GLY A 96 -0.87 -21.01 -16.65
C GLY A 96 -1.92 -20.04 -16.07
N ILE A 97 -1.90 -18.78 -16.50
CA ILE A 97 -2.91 -17.78 -16.13
C ILE A 97 -3.79 -17.48 -17.34
N ARG A 98 -5.10 -17.62 -17.18
CA ARG A 98 -6.10 -17.17 -18.16
C ARG A 98 -6.36 -15.69 -17.94
N ASN A 99 -6.14 -14.89 -18.98
CA ASN A 99 -6.41 -13.44 -18.94
C ASN A 99 -7.91 -13.14 -18.79
N PRO A 100 -8.26 -12.00 -18.17
CA PRO A 100 -9.63 -11.51 -18.10
C PRO A 100 -10.15 -11.15 -19.49
N ILE A 101 -11.46 -11.31 -19.67
CA ILE A 101 -12.14 -11.02 -20.93
C ILE A 101 -13.10 -9.86 -20.67
N VAL A 102 -12.91 -8.75 -21.38
CA VAL A 102 -13.83 -7.61 -21.31
C VAL A 102 -15.09 -7.96 -22.10
N THR A 103 -16.23 -7.99 -21.42
CA THR A 103 -17.54 -8.32 -22.01
C THR A 103 -18.26 -7.08 -22.48
N TYR A 104 -18.16 -5.99 -21.71
CA TYR A 104 -18.77 -4.72 -22.04
C TYR A 104 -17.84 -3.57 -21.73
N LYS A 105 -17.72 -2.65 -22.68
CA LYS A 105 -16.90 -1.45 -22.56
C LYS A 105 -17.69 -0.24 -23.02
N GLN A 106 -18.05 0.61 -22.06
CA GLN A 106 -18.70 1.88 -22.37
C GLN A 106 -17.74 2.79 -23.14
N LYS A 107 -18.25 3.46 -24.19
CA LYS A 107 -17.51 4.53 -24.87
C LYS A 107 -17.42 5.75 -23.95
N PRO A 108 -16.23 6.36 -23.79
CA PRO A 108 -16.06 7.54 -22.97
C PRO A 108 -16.73 8.74 -23.64
N LEU A 109 -17.19 9.69 -22.83
CA LEU A 109 -17.82 10.90 -23.33
C LEU A 109 -16.76 11.91 -23.77
N TYR A 110 -17.05 12.63 -24.85
CA TYR A 110 -16.24 13.78 -25.24
C TYR A 110 -16.62 14.98 -24.38
N THR A 111 -15.61 15.73 -23.93
CA THR A 111 -15.84 17.05 -23.34
C THR A 111 -16.04 18.08 -24.45
N GLU A 112 -16.81 19.13 -24.16
CA GLU A 112 -17.06 20.20 -25.15
C GLU A 112 -15.78 20.95 -25.53
N ASP A 113 -14.86 21.14 -24.58
CA ASP A 113 -13.58 21.81 -24.84
C ASP A 113 -12.70 20.97 -25.78
N ALA A 114 -12.58 19.66 -25.53
CA ALA A 114 -11.85 18.77 -26.43
C ALA A 114 -12.49 18.70 -27.83
N ARG A 115 -13.81 18.83 -27.92
CA ARG A 115 -14.55 18.87 -29.20
C ARG A 115 -14.29 20.14 -29.98
N ARG A 116 -14.27 21.30 -29.30
CA ARG A 116 -13.95 22.61 -29.90
C ARG A 116 -12.53 22.63 -30.45
N ASP A 117 -11.59 22.10 -29.68
CA ASP A 117 -10.17 22.08 -30.04
C ASP A 117 -9.78 20.90 -30.92
N LYS A 118 -10.75 20.06 -31.32
CA LYS A 118 -10.59 18.90 -32.19
C LYS A 118 -9.48 17.94 -31.72
N ILE A 119 -9.31 17.84 -30.40
CA ILE A 119 -8.36 16.91 -29.80
C ILE A 119 -8.76 15.51 -30.21
N GLN A 120 -7.82 14.65 -30.58
CA GLN A 120 -8.06 13.24 -30.92
C GLN A 120 -6.89 12.40 -30.45
N GLY A 121 -7.12 11.11 -30.21
CA GLY A 121 -6.05 10.17 -29.86
C GLY A 121 -6.53 9.04 -28.97
N GLN A 122 -5.59 8.51 -28.17
CA GLN A 122 -5.88 7.44 -27.23
C GLN A 122 -5.45 7.81 -25.81
N VAL A 123 -6.34 7.52 -24.85
CA VAL A 123 -6.03 7.54 -23.42
C VAL A 123 -5.73 6.10 -22.98
N VAL A 124 -4.59 5.91 -22.35
CA VAL A 124 -4.14 4.61 -21.83
C VAL A 124 -4.20 4.64 -20.31
N LEU A 125 -5.01 3.76 -19.75
CA LEU A 125 -5.17 3.59 -18.31
C LEU A 125 -4.55 2.26 -17.87
N SER A 126 -3.96 2.25 -16.68
CA SER A 126 -3.60 1.05 -15.93
C SER A 126 -4.69 0.83 -14.88
N ALA A 127 -5.22 -0.37 -14.78
CA ALA A 127 -6.22 -0.70 -13.76
C ALA A 127 -6.03 -2.13 -13.26
N VAL A 128 -6.54 -2.42 -12.07
CA VAL A 128 -6.59 -3.77 -11.49
C VAL A 128 -8.02 -4.29 -11.59
N LEU A 129 -8.19 -5.33 -12.39
CA LEU A 129 -9.41 -6.12 -12.48
C LEU A 129 -9.42 -7.12 -11.33
N ARG A 130 -10.36 -6.98 -10.41
CA ARG A 130 -10.46 -7.85 -9.24
C ARG A 130 -11.26 -9.11 -9.54
N ARG A 131 -11.01 -10.15 -8.74
CA ARG A 131 -11.74 -11.42 -8.79
C ARG A 131 -13.24 -11.31 -8.51
N ASP A 132 -13.67 -10.24 -7.84
CA ASP A 132 -15.07 -9.92 -7.52
C ASP A 132 -15.81 -9.24 -8.69
N GLY A 133 -15.14 -8.97 -9.81
CA GLY A 133 -15.72 -8.28 -10.95
C GLY A 133 -15.69 -6.75 -10.84
N THR A 134 -15.02 -6.20 -9.83
CA THR A 134 -14.80 -4.75 -9.69
C THR A 134 -13.47 -4.30 -10.27
N ILE A 135 -13.35 -3.00 -10.54
CA ILE A 135 -12.14 -2.37 -11.05
C ILE A 135 -11.62 -1.40 -10.00
N THR A 136 -10.34 -1.53 -9.66
CA THR A 136 -9.64 -0.66 -8.69
C THR A 136 -8.29 -0.22 -9.23
N ASP A 137 -7.60 0.68 -8.52
CA ASP A 137 -6.27 1.21 -8.89
C ASP A 137 -6.20 1.80 -10.31
N VAL A 138 -7.21 2.58 -10.70
CA VAL A 138 -7.23 3.20 -12.03
C VAL A 138 -6.24 4.36 -12.05
N LYS A 139 -5.18 4.23 -12.84
CA LYS A 139 -4.10 5.22 -13.01
C LYS A 139 -3.94 5.58 -14.48
N VAL A 140 -3.82 6.87 -14.78
CA VAL A 140 -3.56 7.34 -16.14
C VAL A 140 -2.09 7.07 -16.47
N VAL A 141 -1.85 6.26 -17.50
CA VAL A 141 -0.50 5.98 -18.03
C VAL A 141 -0.16 6.97 -19.13
N ARG A 142 -1.14 7.27 -19.99
CA ARG A 142 -1.02 8.27 -21.05
C ARG A 142 -2.36 8.98 -21.19
N GLY A 143 -2.38 10.26 -20.90
CA GLY A 143 -3.55 11.12 -21.05
C GLY A 143 -3.53 11.94 -22.33
N LEU A 144 -4.68 12.48 -22.70
CA LEU A 144 -4.86 13.50 -23.73
C LEU A 144 -5.14 14.89 -23.12
N GLY A 145 -5.53 14.96 -21.85
CA GLY A 145 -5.96 16.19 -21.20
C GLY A 145 -7.36 16.63 -21.61
N TYR A 146 -7.66 17.92 -21.44
CA TYR A 146 -8.96 18.54 -21.81
C TYR A 146 -10.19 17.88 -21.18
N GLY A 147 -10.04 17.24 -20.01
CA GLY A 147 -11.12 16.52 -19.35
C GLY A 147 -11.42 15.12 -19.92
N LEU A 148 -10.70 14.68 -20.97
CA LEU A 148 -10.90 13.37 -21.59
C LEU A 148 -10.38 12.23 -20.70
N ASP A 149 -9.37 12.52 -19.87
CA ASP A 149 -8.75 11.52 -19.00
C ASP A 149 -9.73 11.11 -17.89
N GLU A 150 -10.44 12.06 -17.32
CA GLU A 150 -11.47 11.86 -16.30
C GLU A 150 -12.66 11.08 -16.86
N GLU A 151 -13.10 11.41 -18.07
CA GLU A 151 -14.18 10.67 -18.76
C GLU A 151 -13.74 9.23 -19.11
N ALA A 152 -12.48 9.02 -19.46
CA ALA A 152 -11.92 7.69 -19.65
C ALA A 152 -11.91 6.89 -18.34
N ILE A 153 -11.54 7.51 -17.20
CA ILE A 153 -11.58 6.85 -15.88
C ILE A 153 -13.02 6.47 -15.52
N LYS A 154 -13.99 7.37 -15.72
CA LYS A 154 -15.42 7.09 -15.46
C LYS A 154 -15.94 5.95 -16.32
N ALA A 155 -15.54 5.88 -17.58
CA ALA A 155 -15.88 4.77 -18.47
C ALA A 155 -15.21 3.46 -18.04
N ALA A 156 -13.95 3.52 -17.58
CA ALA A 156 -13.20 2.36 -17.12
C ALA A 156 -13.85 1.66 -15.94
N ILE A 157 -14.35 2.40 -14.94
CA ILE A 157 -15.00 1.82 -13.75
C ILE A 157 -16.29 1.07 -14.11
N LYS A 158 -16.95 1.42 -15.22
CA LYS A 158 -18.20 0.81 -15.69
C LYS A 158 -17.99 -0.39 -16.63
N ILE A 159 -16.73 -0.77 -16.88
CA ILE A 159 -16.42 -1.95 -17.69
C ILE A 159 -16.91 -3.21 -16.97
N GLN A 160 -17.58 -4.08 -17.72
CA GLN A 160 -17.89 -5.43 -17.25
C GLN A 160 -16.94 -6.42 -17.89
N PHE A 161 -16.45 -7.36 -17.08
CA PHE A 161 -15.45 -8.33 -17.51
C PHE A 161 -15.61 -9.65 -16.76
N ILE A 162 -15.09 -10.71 -17.37
CA ILE A 162 -14.88 -12.00 -16.73
C ILE A 162 -13.48 -11.99 -16.14
N PRO A 163 -13.30 -12.17 -14.81
CA PRO A 163 -11.98 -12.19 -14.18
C PRO A 163 -11.03 -13.23 -14.78
N GLY A 164 -9.74 -12.93 -14.68
CA GLY A 164 -8.70 -13.89 -15.00
C GLY A 164 -8.79 -15.11 -14.09
N LYS A 165 -8.30 -16.26 -14.56
CA LYS A 165 -8.29 -17.50 -13.78
C LYS A 165 -6.89 -18.10 -13.71
N LYS A 166 -6.52 -18.60 -12.53
CA LYS A 166 -5.32 -19.41 -12.33
C LYS A 166 -5.74 -20.68 -11.60
N ASN A 167 -5.44 -21.85 -12.15
CA ASN A 167 -5.82 -23.15 -11.57
C ASN A 167 -7.34 -23.27 -11.24
N GLY A 168 -8.19 -22.61 -12.04
CA GLY A 168 -9.65 -22.60 -11.83
C GLY A 168 -10.17 -21.50 -10.90
N GLU A 169 -9.31 -20.86 -10.11
CA GLU A 169 -9.67 -19.77 -9.19
C GLU A 169 -9.60 -18.40 -9.86
N SER A 170 -10.57 -17.52 -9.55
CA SER A 170 -10.58 -16.13 -10.01
C SER A 170 -9.52 -15.30 -9.29
N ILE A 171 -8.71 -14.56 -10.06
CA ILE A 171 -7.57 -13.81 -9.55
C ILE A 171 -7.69 -12.30 -9.80
N ASN A 172 -6.96 -11.51 -9.01
CA ASN A 172 -6.78 -10.08 -9.28
C ASN A 172 -5.69 -9.89 -10.33
N MET A 173 -5.93 -9.09 -11.36
CA MET A 173 -4.98 -8.93 -12.46
C MET A 173 -4.85 -7.48 -12.89
N LYS A 174 -3.60 -7.03 -13.05
CA LYS A 174 -3.30 -5.69 -13.60
C LYS A 174 -3.40 -5.71 -15.11
N VAL A 175 -4.15 -4.78 -15.67
CA VAL A 175 -4.38 -4.64 -17.11
C VAL A 175 -4.19 -3.21 -17.60
N ARG A 176 -3.99 -3.09 -18.91
CA ARG A 176 -4.00 -1.82 -19.62
C ARG A 176 -5.31 -1.68 -20.38
N LEU A 177 -6.00 -0.57 -20.18
CA LEU A 177 -7.25 -0.23 -20.83
C LEU A 177 -7.03 0.97 -21.76
N GLU A 178 -7.35 0.80 -23.05
CA GLU A 178 -7.09 1.82 -24.06
C GLU A 178 -8.41 2.42 -24.57
N PHE A 179 -8.59 3.72 -24.44
CA PHE A 179 -9.80 4.43 -24.84
C PHE A 179 -9.48 5.35 -26.01
N VAL A 180 -10.11 5.10 -27.15
CA VAL A 180 -9.92 5.88 -28.37
C VAL A 180 -10.95 7.01 -28.42
N PHE A 181 -10.47 8.23 -28.59
CA PHE A 181 -11.25 9.44 -28.78
C PHE A 181 -11.08 9.90 -30.22
N GLN A 182 -12.16 9.79 -30.98
CA GLN A 182 -12.25 10.22 -32.37
C GLN A 182 -13.54 11.03 -32.56
N LEU A 183 -13.44 12.12 -33.31
CA LEU A 183 -14.61 12.88 -33.76
C LEU A 183 -15.09 12.22 -35.04
N LEU A 184 -16.34 11.76 -35.02
CA LEU A 184 -17.05 11.25 -36.20
C LEU A 184 -17.70 12.40 -36.97
#